data_AF-A0A949WSP6-F1
#
_entry.id   AF-A0A949WSP6-F1
#
_cell.length_a   1.000
_cell.length_b   1.000
_cell.length_c   1.000
_cell.angle_alpha   90.00
_cell.angle_beta   90.00
_cell.angle_gamma   90.00
#
_symmetry.space_group_name_H-M   'P 1'
#
loop_
_entity.id
_entity.type
_entity.pdbx_description
1 polymer ?
#
loop_
_entity_poly.entity_id
_entity_poly.type
_entity_poly.pdbx_seq_one_letter_code
_entity_poly.pdbx_strand_id
1 'polypeptide(L)'
;MKQKYSVIIEDKKSSCTVKQVSQNTYDQIHNMIKNGADDMKILNSLTEITTTEDNIVLSGVSTNEAIGYVSDSGQNYVIVHSI
;
A
#
# COMPACT_ATOMS: atom_id res chain seq x y z
N MET A 1 -14.31 15.80 3.69
CA MET A 1 -13.01 15.42 3.12
C MET A 1 -13.20 14.15 2.30
N LYS A 2 -12.55 14.00 1.15
CA LYS A 2 -12.61 12.73 0.39
C LYS A 2 -11.83 11.67 1.15
N GLN A 3 -12.37 10.45 1.24
CA GLN A 3 -11.68 9.31 1.83
C GLN A 3 -10.37 9.06 1.08
N LYS A 4 -9.27 8.85 1.81
CA LYS A 4 -7.98 8.49 1.23
C LYS A 4 -7.72 7.00 1.42
N TYR A 5 -7.02 6.42 0.45
CA TYR A 5 -6.67 5.02 0.40
C TYR A 5 -5.16 4.90 0.21
N SER A 6 -4.56 4.00 0.97
CA SER A 6 -3.11 3.78 0.97
C SER A 6 -2.77 2.29 0.87
N VAL A 7 -1.60 2.01 0.34
CA VAL A 7 -0.98 0.69 0.30
C VAL A 7 0.32 0.79 1.07
N ILE A 8 0.46 -0.03 2.10
CA ILE A 8 1.71 -0.19 2.84
C ILE A 8 2.43 -1.37 2.21
N ILE A 9 3.58 -1.09 1.60
CA ILE A 9 4.45 -2.08 0.99
C ILE A 9 5.56 -2.38 2.00
N GLU A 10 5.59 -3.59 2.54
CA GLU A 10 6.64 -4.04 3.45
C GLU A 10 7.75 -4.74 2.66
N ASP A 11 8.96 -4.20 2.70
CA ASP A 11 10.14 -4.81 2.09
C ASP A 11 10.82 -5.78 3.05
N LYS A 12 11.57 -6.75 2.50
CA LYS A 12 12.39 -7.74 3.23
C LYS A 12 13.27 -7.20 4.37
N LYS A 13 13.60 -5.92 4.36
CA LYS A 13 14.44 -5.28 5.40
C LYS A 13 13.62 -4.75 6.59
N SER A 14 12.34 -5.10 6.69
CA SER A 14 11.38 -4.53 7.65
C SER A 14 11.22 -3.02 7.51
N SER A 15 11.50 -2.50 6.30
CA SER A 15 11.21 -1.13 5.92
C SER A 15 9.92 -1.09 5.11
N CYS A 16 9.08 -0.11 5.38
CA CYS A 16 7.83 0.09 4.69
C CYS A 16 7.86 1.33 3.81
N THR A 17 7.15 1.23 2.70
CA THR A 17 6.78 2.36 1.85
C THR A 17 5.26 2.48 1.80
N VAL A 18 4.73 3.64 2.14
CA VAL A 18 3.31 3.96 2.05
C VAL A 18 3.09 4.69 0.73
N LYS A 19 2.24 4.11 -0.12
CA LYS A 19 1.78 4.74 -1.36
C LYS A 19 0.32 5.12 -1.25
N GLN A 20 -0.01 6.36 -1.60
CA GLN A 20 -1.40 6.78 -1.75
C GLN A 20 -1.92 6.30 -3.11
N VAL A 21 -3.10 5.69 -3.11
CA VAL A 21 -3.70 5.12 -4.33
C VAL A 21 -5.13 5.60 -4.50
N SER A 22 -5.65 5.43 -5.72
CA SER A 22 -7.09 5.58 -5.96
C SER A 22 -7.90 4.51 -5.23
N GLN A 23 -9.16 4.81 -4.95
CA GLN A 23 -10.10 3.84 -4.39
C GLN A 23 -10.21 2.59 -5.28
N ASN A 24 -10.21 2.77 -6.61
CA ASN A 24 -10.28 1.66 -7.56
C ASN A 24 -9.08 0.71 -7.45
N THR A 25 -7.87 1.25 -7.27
CA THR A 25 -6.67 0.44 -7.04
C THR A 25 -6.74 -0.27 -5.70
N TYR A 26 -7.17 0.41 -4.64
CA TYR A 26 -7.40 -0.20 -3.33
C TYR A 26 -8.39 -1.38 -3.38
N ASP A 27 -9.55 -1.19 -4.03
CA ASP A 27 -10.59 -2.22 -4.15
C ASP A 27 -10.09 -3.42 -4.99
N GLN A 28 -9.27 -3.17 -6.02
CA GLN A 28 -8.63 -4.24 -6.79
C GLN A 28 -7.66 -5.06 -5.93
N ILE A 29 -6.79 -4.42 -5.15
CA ILE A 29 -5.87 -5.11 -4.23
C ILE A 29 -6.68 -5.97 -3.26
N HIS A 30 -7.72 -5.39 -2.66
CA HIS A 30 -8.56 -6.09 -1.70
C HIS A 30 -9.23 -7.33 -2.32
N ASN A 31 -9.74 -7.21 -3.55
CA ASN A 31 -10.30 -8.34 -4.29
C ASN A 31 -9.25 -9.39 -4.63
N MET A 32 -8.03 -8.99 -5.01
CA MET A 32 -6.94 -9.92 -5.30
C MET A 32 -6.53 -10.72 -4.06
N ILE A 33 -6.38 -10.06 -2.90
CA ILE A 33 -6.10 -10.71 -1.61
C ILE A 33 -7.22 -11.69 -1.27
N LYS A 34 -8.48 -11.26 -1.38
CA LYS A 34 -9.65 -12.10 -1.12
C LYS A 34 -9.70 -13.35 -2.03
N ASN A 35 -9.19 -13.24 -3.25
CA ASN A 35 -9.08 -14.33 -4.20
C ASN A 35 -7.80 -15.19 -4.04
N GLY A 36 -6.99 -14.93 -3.01
CA GLY A 36 -5.77 -15.68 -2.71
C GLY A 36 -4.59 -15.39 -3.64
N ALA A 37 -4.53 -14.18 -4.24
CA ALA A 37 -3.37 -13.78 -5.01
C ALA A 37 -2.17 -13.48 -4.10
N ASP A 38 -0.98 -13.91 -4.52
CA ASP A 38 0.28 -13.56 -3.85
C ASP A 38 0.60 -12.07 -3.94
N ASP A 39 1.27 -11.54 -2.93
CA ASP A 39 1.63 -10.12 -2.82
C ASP A 39 2.47 -9.63 -4.00
N MET A 40 3.42 -10.44 -4.48
CA MET A 40 4.21 -10.11 -5.68
C MET A 40 3.35 -9.98 -6.95
N LYS A 41 2.27 -10.77 -7.05
CA LYS A 41 1.35 -10.66 -8.17
C LYS A 41 0.54 -9.37 -8.07
N ILE A 42 0.11 -9.01 -6.86
CA ILE A 42 -0.61 -7.75 -6.59
C ILE A 42 0.27 -6.56 -6.96
N LEU A 43 1.50 -6.51 -6.44
CA LEU A 43 2.45 -5.44 -6.68
C LEU A 43 2.71 -5.23 -8.17
N ASN A 44 2.92 -6.30 -8.94
CA ASN A 44 3.24 -6.23 -10.37
C ASN A 44 2.03 -5.96 -11.28
N SER A 45 0.81 -6.20 -10.80
CA SER A 45 -0.41 -6.08 -11.62
C SER A 45 -0.96 -4.65 -11.66
N LEU A 46 -0.46 -3.75 -10.80
CA LEU A 46 -1.04 -2.44 -10.60
C LEU A 46 -0.03 -1.34 -10.94
N THR A 47 -0.34 -0.56 -11.97
CA THR A 47 0.51 0.54 -12.46
C THR A 47 0.77 1.58 -11.37
N GLU A 48 -0.26 2.00 -10.61
CA GLU A 48 -0.09 2.95 -9.50
C GLU A 48 0.91 2.47 -8.43
N ILE A 49 1.10 1.15 -8.27
CA ILE A 49 2.09 0.61 -7.34
C ILE A 49 3.49 0.63 -7.96
N THR A 50 3.61 0.23 -9.23
CA THR A 50 4.89 0.00 -9.92
C THR A 50 5.57 1.25 -10.47
N THR A 51 4.84 2.26 -10.91
CA THR A 51 5.41 3.28 -11.83
C THR A 51 5.75 4.63 -11.21
N THR A 52 5.30 4.96 -10.02
CA THR A 52 5.30 6.36 -9.57
C THR A 52 5.97 6.53 -8.22
N GLU A 53 7.01 7.35 -8.12
CA GLU A 53 7.52 7.87 -6.85
C GLU A 53 6.60 8.96 -6.30
N ASP A 54 5.88 9.69 -7.16
CA ASP A 54 5.01 10.82 -6.79
C ASP A 54 3.84 10.46 -5.88
N ASN A 55 3.50 9.18 -5.75
CA ASN A 55 2.46 8.71 -4.84
C ASN A 55 2.99 8.12 -3.54
N ILE A 56 4.31 8.11 -3.34
CA ILE A 56 4.93 7.75 -2.07
C ILE A 56 4.68 8.91 -1.09
N VAL A 57 3.98 8.61 0.01
CA VAL A 57 3.72 9.58 1.09
C VAL A 57 4.65 9.37 2.28
N LEU A 58 5.21 8.17 2.43
CA LEU A 58 6.16 7.82 3.48
C LEU A 58 7.02 6.65 2.98
N SER A 59 8.32 6.64 3.28
CA SER A 59 9.23 5.55 2.89
C SER A 59 10.37 5.40 3.88
N GLY A 60 10.94 4.20 3.96
CA GLY A 60 12.08 3.89 4.84
C GLY A 60 11.73 3.85 6.33
N VAL A 61 10.44 3.71 6.66
CA VAL A 61 9.95 3.67 8.03
C VAL A 61 9.64 2.25 8.48
N SER A 62 9.48 2.02 9.78
CA SER A 62 8.95 0.75 10.27
C SER A 62 7.46 0.57 9.94
N THR A 63 6.99 -0.68 9.98
CA THR A 63 5.56 -1.02 9.79
C THR A 63 4.65 -0.28 10.77
N ASN A 64 5.07 -0.13 12.03
CA ASN A 64 4.31 0.59 13.05
C ASN A 64 4.20 2.08 12.74
N GLU A 65 5.27 2.71 12.26
CA GLU A 65 5.25 4.12 11.85
C GLU A 65 4.36 4.32 10.61
N ALA A 66 4.42 3.40 9.65
CA ALA A 66 3.56 3.42 8.47
C ALA A 66 2.07 3.31 8.85
N ILE A 67 1.72 2.37 9.74
CA ILE A 67 0.36 2.19 10.24
C ILE A 67 -0.10 3.42 11.04
N GLY A 68 0.77 3.95 11.91
CA GLY A 68 0.47 5.17 12.68
C GLY A 68 0.14 6.34 11.77
N TYR A 69 0.98 6.60 10.76
CA TYR A 69 0.77 7.68 9.80
C TYR A 69 -0.58 7.59 9.06
N VAL A 70 -0.94 6.41 8.54
CA VAL A 70 -2.21 6.23 7.81
C VAL A 70 -3.41 6.29 8.75
N SER A 71 -3.28 5.80 9.98
CA SER A 71 -4.34 5.79 10.99
C SER A 71 -4.63 7.19 11.53
N ASP A 72 -3.59 7.97 11.86
CA ASP A 72 -3.70 9.36 12.30
C ASP A 72 -4.36 10.25 11.24
N SER A 73 -4.10 9.91 9.97
CA SER A 73 -4.69 10.58 8.81
C SER A 73 -6.10 10.09 8.45
N GLY A 74 -6.64 9.09 9.16
CA GLY A 74 -7.96 8.51 8.90
C GLY A 74 -8.08 7.80 7.55
N GLN A 75 -6.98 7.28 7.01
CA GLN A 75 -6.94 6.62 5.70
C GLN A 75 -7.26 5.13 5.82
N ASN A 76 -7.91 4.58 4.80
CA ASN A 76 -8.01 3.13 4.67
C ASN A 76 -6.69 2.61 4.10
N TYR A 77 -6.23 1.46 4.58
CA TYR A 77 -4.99 0.88 4.11
C TYR A 77 -5.05 -0.64 3.97
N VAL A 78 -4.19 -1.15 3.09
CA VAL A 78 -3.88 -2.57 2.94
C VAL A 78 -2.38 -2.75 3.05
N ILE A 79 -1.94 -3.90 3.57
CA ILE A 79 -0.53 -4.26 3.68
C ILE A 79 -0.23 -5.34 2.65
N VAL A 80 0.86 -5.18 1.91
CA VAL A 80 1.38 -6.15 0.93
C VAL A 80 2.88 -6.32 1.15
N HIS A 81 3.38 -7.56 1.04
CA HIS A 81 4.78 -7.88 1.29
C HIS A 81 5.56 -8.00 -0.03
N SER A 82 6.55 -7.13 -0.20
CA SER A 82 7.52 -7.17 -1.28
C SER A 82 8.61 -8.18 -0.90
N ILE A 83 8.62 -9.32 -1.60
CA ILE A 83 9.58 -10.42 -1.38
C ILE A 83 10.91 -10.05 -2.02
#